data_AF-A0A366D7B0-F1
#
_entry.id   AF-A0A366D7B0-F1
#
_cell.length_a   1.000
_cell.length_b   1.000
_cell.length_c   1.000
_cell.angle_alpha   90.00
_cell.angle_beta   90.00
_cell.angle_gamma   90.00
#
_symmetry.space_group_name_H-M   'P 1'
#
loop_
_entity.id
_entity.type
_entity.pdbx_description
1 polymer ?
#
loop_
_entity_poly.entity_id
_entity_poly.type
_entity_poly.pdbx_seq_one_letter_code
_entity_poly.pdbx_strand_id
1 'polypeptide(L)'
;MTDKLLVNESKATVTLPIEAYNAMVQSREVSIPLVTLEKFSDLTGLTNRGREGSKHQYGVVEGLRRNGYLPTIKLGRHVMVNLFALQEELSEKDRI
;
A
#
# COMPACT_ATOMS: atom_id res chain seq x y z
N MET A 1 -16.10 21.73 37.26
CA MET A 1 -15.37 20.58 37.84
C MET A 1 -15.04 19.66 36.69
N THR A 2 -13.76 19.45 36.40
CA THR A 2 -13.27 18.65 35.28
C THR A 2 -13.11 17.21 35.74
N ASP A 3 -14.09 16.37 35.43
CA ASP A 3 -14.01 14.94 35.72
C ASP A 3 -12.97 14.31 34.77
N LYS A 4 -11.83 13.93 35.34
CA LYS A 4 -10.79 13.17 34.62
C LYS A 4 -11.16 11.69 34.66
N LEU A 5 -11.34 11.08 33.50
CA LEU A 5 -11.47 9.63 33.35
C LEU A 5 -10.09 8.97 33.43
N LEU A 6 -9.85 8.21 34.49
CA LEU A 6 -8.75 7.27 34.58
C LEU A 6 -9.12 6.01 33.79
N VAL A 7 -8.54 5.82 32.62
CA VAL A 7 -8.72 4.61 31.79
C VAL A 7 -7.60 3.63 32.11
N ASN A 8 -7.96 2.45 32.63
CA ASN A 8 -7.04 1.37 32.92
C ASN A 8 -6.99 0.43 31.69
N GLU A 9 -5.85 0.41 30.99
CA GLU A 9 -5.69 -0.01 29.58
C GLU A 9 -5.86 -1.51 29.27
N SER A 10 -6.34 -2.35 30.19
CA SER A 10 -6.15 -3.80 30.01
C SER A 10 -7.34 -4.56 29.40
N LYS A 11 -8.60 -4.19 29.68
CA LYS A 11 -9.78 -5.02 29.32
C LYS A 11 -11.10 -4.22 29.23
N ALA A 12 -11.10 -3.07 28.56
CA ALA A 12 -12.36 -2.35 28.33
C ALA A 12 -13.09 -2.95 27.12
N THR A 13 -14.13 -3.74 27.35
CA THR A 13 -15.06 -4.14 26.29
C THR A 13 -15.91 -2.93 25.92
N VAL A 14 -15.73 -2.40 24.72
CA VAL A 14 -16.51 -1.26 24.22
C VAL A 14 -17.71 -1.81 23.45
N THR A 15 -18.91 -1.57 23.95
CA THR A 15 -20.16 -1.92 23.27
C THR A 15 -20.61 -0.74 22.43
N LEU A 16 -20.62 -0.90 21.11
CA LEU A 16 -21.05 0.12 20.16
C LEU A 16 -22.29 -0.36 19.41
N PRO A 17 -23.28 0.51 19.13
CA PRO A 17 -24.34 0.21 18.18
C PRO A 17 -23.76 -0.12 16.80
N ILE A 18 -24.33 -1.12 16.12
CA ILE A 18 -23.87 -1.58 14.80
C ILE A 18 -23.85 -0.42 13.78
N GLU A 19 -24.80 0.50 13.87
CA GLU A 19 -24.89 1.69 13.02
C GLU A 19 -23.68 2.62 13.20
N ALA A 20 -23.26 2.84 14.44
CA ALA A 20 -22.09 3.66 14.76
C ALA A 20 -20.79 2.98 14.30
N TYR A 21 -20.69 1.66 14.44
CA TYR A 21 -19.57 0.88 13.89
C TYR A 21 -19.51 1.01 12.36
N ASN A 22 -20.64 0.84 11.68
CA ASN A 22 -20.72 0.94 10.23
C ASN A 22 -20.39 2.36 9.74
N ALA A 23 -20.84 3.41 10.43
CA ALA A 23 -20.47 4.79 10.10
C ALA A 23 -18.97 5.04 10.28
N MET A 24 -18.36 4.52 11.34
CA MET A 24 -16.91 4.61 11.56
C MET A 24 -16.13 3.87 10.47
N VAL A 25 -16.56 2.67 10.07
CA VAL A 25 -15.91 1.89 9.00
C VAL A 25 -16.11 2.52 7.62
N GLN A 26 -17.32 3.02 7.31
CA GLN A 26 -17.64 3.67 6.03
C GLN A 26 -16.92 5.01 5.85
N SER A 27 -16.62 5.73 6.95
CA SER A 27 -15.86 6.99 6.89
C SER A 27 -14.37 6.81 6.63
N ARG A 28 -13.85 5.58 6.66
CA ARG A 28 -12.47 5.30 6.25
C ARG A 28 -12.43 5.26 4.73
N GLU A 29 -12.18 6.42 4.13
CA GLU A 29 -11.66 6.47 2.77
C GLU A 29 -10.34 5.69 2.74
N VAL A 30 -10.40 4.43 2.27
CA VAL A 30 -9.20 3.65 1.99
C VAL A 30 -8.62 4.22 0.70
N SER A 31 -7.77 5.24 0.85
CA SER A 31 -6.92 5.69 -0.23
C SER A 31 -6.02 4.53 -0.62
N ILE A 32 -6.27 3.90 -1.77
CA ILE A 32 -5.36 2.88 -2.32
C ILE A 32 -4.15 3.64 -2.86
N PRO A 33 -2.96 3.51 -2.25
CA PRO A 33 -1.79 4.21 -2.70
C PRO A 33 -1.31 3.57 -4.01
N LEU A 34 -1.66 4.22 -5.12
CA LEU A 34 -1.22 3.86 -6.46
C LEU A 34 -0.06 4.75 -6.87
N VAL A 35 0.99 4.16 -7.42
CA VAL A 35 2.13 4.90 -7.96
C VAL A 35 2.47 4.42 -9.37
N THR A 36 2.94 5.32 -10.22
CA THR A 36 3.46 4.96 -11.54
C THR A 36 4.69 4.06 -11.39
N LEU A 37 4.97 3.22 -12.38
CA LEU A 37 6.20 2.40 -12.43
C LEU A 37 7.47 3.26 -12.30
N GLU A 38 7.46 4.47 -12.88
CA GLU A 38 8.56 5.42 -12.83
C GLU A 38 8.84 5.86 -11.39
N LYS A 39 7.82 6.44 -10.75
CA LYS A 39 7.89 6.85 -9.35
C LYS A 39 8.24 5.70 -8.41
N PHE A 40 7.72 4.50 -8.67
CA PHE A 40 8.06 3.31 -7.88
C PHE A 40 9.54 2.95 -7.99
N SER A 41 10.08 3.01 -9.20
CA SER A 41 11.50 2.79 -9.45
C SER A 41 12.36 3.78 -8.66
N ASP A 42 11.99 5.06 -8.67
CA ASP A 42 12.71 6.10 -7.94
C ASP A 42 12.63 5.91 -6.42
N LEU A 43 11.45 5.55 -5.89
CA LEU A 43 11.23 5.34 -4.46
C LEU A 43 12.00 4.12 -3.93
N THR A 44 12.09 3.07 -4.72
CA THR A 44 12.75 1.80 -4.32
C THR A 44 14.25 1.79 -4.63
N GLY A 45 14.75 2.80 -5.35
CA GLY A 45 16.13 2.80 -5.84
C GLY A 45 16.41 1.71 -6.88
N LEU A 46 15.37 1.06 -7.42
CA LEU A 46 15.47 0.04 -8.47
C LEU A 46 15.61 0.67 -9.87
N THR A 47 15.95 1.96 -9.92
CA THR A 47 16.26 2.68 -11.16
C THR A 47 17.44 1.99 -11.83
N ASN A 48 17.20 1.51 -13.04
CA ASN A 48 18.20 0.79 -13.78
C ASN A 48 19.36 1.76 -14.07
N ARG A 49 20.53 1.51 -13.48
CA ARG A 49 21.80 1.81 -14.16
C ARG A 49 21.88 0.88 -15.37
N GLY A 50 21.03 1.11 -16.36
CA GLY A 50 21.20 0.46 -17.66
C GLY A 50 22.59 0.81 -18.18
N ARG A 51 23.18 -0.08 -18.99
CA ARG A 51 24.29 0.30 -19.88
C ARG A 51 23.90 1.62 -20.56
N GLU A 52 24.81 2.60 -20.53
CA GLU A 52 24.66 3.88 -21.23
C GLU A 52 24.04 3.64 -22.62
N GLY A 53 22.87 4.25 -22.87
CA GLY A 53 22.15 4.15 -24.15
C GLY A 53 20.86 3.33 -24.15
N SER A 54 20.51 2.60 -23.08
CA SER A 54 19.20 1.93 -22.98
C SER A 54 18.08 2.92 -22.63
N LYS A 55 17.10 3.06 -23.53
CA LYS A 55 15.91 3.94 -23.40
C LYS A 55 14.91 3.49 -22.30
N HIS A 56 15.22 2.45 -21.54
CA HIS A 56 14.32 1.85 -20.54
C HIS A 56 14.76 2.19 -19.12
N GLN A 57 14.33 3.37 -18.66
CA GLN A 57 14.70 3.99 -17.39
C GLN A 57 14.24 3.19 -16.14
N TYR A 58 13.36 2.18 -16.30
CA TYR A 58 12.76 1.38 -15.21
C TYR A 58 12.91 -0.14 -15.41
N GLY A 59 13.91 -0.59 -16.18
CA GLY A 59 13.94 -1.97 -16.70
C GLY A 59 13.85 -3.11 -15.66
N VAL A 60 14.35 -2.92 -14.44
CA VAL A 60 14.15 -3.92 -13.35
C VAL A 60 12.69 -3.99 -12.93
N VAL A 61 12.07 -2.85 -12.63
CA VAL A 61 10.65 -2.76 -12.25
C VAL A 61 9.74 -3.29 -13.37
N GLU A 62 10.06 -2.97 -14.62
CA GLU A 62 9.34 -3.49 -15.78
C GLU A 62 9.50 -5.00 -15.93
N GLY A 63 10.69 -5.54 -15.62
CA GLY A 63 10.93 -6.99 -15.54
C GLY A 63 10.10 -7.66 -14.46
N LEU A 64 10.08 -7.09 -13.24
CA LEU A 64 9.26 -7.58 -12.13
C LEU A 64 7.77 -7.59 -12.49
N ARG A 65 7.28 -6.52 -13.12
CA ARG A 65 5.92 -6.42 -13.62
C ARG A 65 5.61 -7.50 -14.65
N ARG A 66 6.46 -7.68 -15.67
CA ARG A 66 6.25 -8.67 -16.74
C ARG A 66 6.24 -10.10 -16.23
N ASN A 67 7.03 -10.38 -15.22
CA ASN A 67 7.12 -11.69 -14.59
C ASN A 67 6.04 -11.92 -13.51
N GLY A 68 5.16 -10.95 -13.27
CA GLY A 68 4.07 -11.08 -12.30
C GLY A 68 4.51 -10.97 -10.83
N TYR A 69 5.71 -10.48 -10.56
CA TYR A 69 6.23 -10.29 -9.20
C TYR A 69 5.84 -8.94 -8.57
N LEU A 70 5.11 -8.11 -9.30
CA LEU A 70 4.69 -6.80 -8.85
C LEU A 70 3.18 -6.64 -9.03
N PRO A 71 2.40 -6.43 -7.96
CA PRO A 71 0.97 -6.22 -8.07
C PRO A 71 0.71 -4.88 -8.76
N THR A 72 0.10 -4.96 -9.95
CA THR A 72 -0.16 -3.78 -10.78
C THR A 72 -1.62 -3.71 -11.20
N ILE A 73 -2.12 -2.49 -11.34
CA ILE A 73 -3.46 -2.18 -11.81
C ILE A 73 -3.34 -1.32 -13.07
N LYS A 74 -4.20 -1.61 -14.05
CA LYS A 74 -4.31 -0.82 -15.27
C LYS A 74 -5.37 0.28 -15.07
N LEU A 75 -4.94 1.53 -15.19
CA LEU A 75 -5.80 2.70 -15.15
C LEU A 75 -5.79 3.37 -16.53
N GLY A 76 -6.78 3.02 -17.37
CA GLY A 76 -6.83 3.44 -18.76
C GLY A 76 -5.61 2.95 -19.55
N ARG A 77 -4.74 3.87 -19.97
CA ARG A 77 -3.49 3.56 -20.69
C ARG A 77 -2.27 3.39 -19.78
N HIS A 78 -2.41 3.72 -18.51
CA HIS A 78 -1.31 3.68 -17.55
C HIS A 78 -1.34 2.37 -16.74
N VAL A 79 -0.16 1.89 -16.39
CA VAL A 79 0.00 0.79 -15.44
C VAL A 79 0.59 1.37 -14.16
N MET A 80 -0.07 1.10 -13.05
CA MET A 80 0.30 1.60 -11.73
C MET A 80 0.57 0.42 -10.80
N VAL A 81 1.50 0.61 -9.87
CA VAL A 81 1.79 -0.34 -8.81
C VAL A 81 0.79 -0.11 -7.68
N ASN A 82 0.18 -1.20 -7.21
CA ASN A 82 -0.66 -1.18 -6.02
C ASN A 82 0.23 -1.41 -4.80
N LEU A 83 0.59 -0.32 -4.10
CA LEU A 83 1.49 -0.41 -2.96
C LEU A 83 0.87 -1.15 -1.77
N PHE A 84 -0.46 -1.08 -1.62
CA PHE A 84 -1.14 -1.78 -0.55
C PHE A 84 -1.05 -3.29 -0.73
N ALA A 85 -1.40 -3.80 -1.92
CA ALA A 85 -1.26 -5.23 -2.23
C ALA A 85 0.20 -5.70 -2.14
N LEU A 86 1.16 -4.87 -2.56
CA LEU A 86 2.57 -5.20 -2.41
C LEU A 86 2.98 -5.35 -0.93
N GLN A 87 2.49 -4.46 -0.06
CA GLN A 87 2.78 -4.53 1.36
C GLN A 87 2.17 -5.78 2.01
N GLU A 88 0.95 -6.16 1.61
CA GLU A 88 0.31 -7.40 2.07
C GLU A 88 1.14 -8.62 1.64
N GLU A 89 1.51 -8.73 0.35
CA GLU A 89 2.32 -9.84 -0.15
C GLU A 89 3.68 -9.97 0.56
N LEU A 90 4.33 -8.85 0.86
CA LEU A 90 5.60 -8.83 1.60
C LEU A 90 5.39 -9.29 3.06
N SER A 91 4.33 -8.80 3.71
CA SER A 91 4.01 -9.15 5.10
C SER A 91 3.61 -10.61 5.27
N GLU A 92 2.99 -11.22 4.27
CA GLU A 92 2.67 -12.65 4.27
C GLU A 92 3.90 -13.53 4.10
N LYS A 93 4.85 -13.11 3.25
CA LYS A 93 6.09 -13.86 3.01
C LYS A 93 7.02 -13.88 4.22
N ASP A 94 7.07 -12.81 5.01
CA ASP A 94 7.87 -12.76 6.24
C ASP A 94 7.37 -13.68 7.36
N ARG A 95 6.16 -14.25 7.23
CA ARG A 95 5.57 -15.17 8.22
C ARG A 95 5.89 -16.65 7.98
N ILE A 96 6.67 -16.97 6.94
CA ILE A 96 7.08 -18.34 6.57
C ILE A 96 8.57 -18.50 6.88
#